data_AF-A0A4Y7U564-F1
#
_entry.id   AF-A0A4Y7U564-F1
#
_cell.length_a   1.000
_cell.length_b   1.000
_cell.length_c   1.000
_cell.angle_alpha   90.00
_cell.angle_beta   90.00
_cell.angle_gamma   90.00
#
_symmetry.space_group_name_H-M   'P 1'
#
loop_
_entity.id
_entity.type
_entity.pdbx_description
1 polymer ?
#
loop_
_entity_poly.entity_id
_entity_poly.type
_entity_poly.pdbx_seq_one_letter_code
_entity_poly.pdbx_strand_id
1 'polypeptide(L)'
;TYYVYDPYGNLTYVIPPKADAAISADVLNGLCYQYKYDYRNRLVEKKLPGKQWEFIVYDKLDRPVATGPANSPFKDDTAVGWLITKYDVFGRPIYTGWNNVSSTAAARKTLQDAQNSATVLFEAKDSRRTIDGLEVGYANAIAPTTFKLLSVNYYDNYGFPGAQAVPGLIIGQTVLTNVKGLPTGTWTRVLSTPSSLAGETTT
;
A
#
# COMPACT_ATOMS: atom_id res chain seq x y z
N THR A 1 -14.23 30.75 -5.62
CA THR A 1 -13.74 29.58 -4.87
C THR A 1 -12.86 30.08 -3.76
N TYR A 2 -13.08 29.60 -2.53
CA TYR A 2 -12.25 29.96 -1.38
C TYR A 2 -11.33 28.80 -1.01
N TYR A 3 -10.09 29.13 -0.66
CA TYR A 3 -9.08 28.20 -0.19
C TYR A 3 -8.78 28.53 1.27
N VAL A 4 -8.97 27.55 2.14
CA VAL A 4 -8.76 27.69 3.59
C VAL A 4 -7.47 26.95 3.94
N TYR A 5 -6.59 27.62 4.67
CA TYR A 5 -5.31 27.06 5.10
C TYR A 5 -5.24 26.97 6.62
N ASP A 6 -4.54 25.96 7.13
CA ASP A 6 -4.18 25.89 8.55
C ASP A 6 -3.02 26.86 8.89
N PRO A 7 -2.67 27.05 10.18
CA PRO A 7 -1.55 27.92 10.58
C PRO A 7 -0.17 27.49 10.05
N TYR A 8 -0.04 26.26 9.53
CA TYR A 8 1.19 25.74 8.94
C TYR A 8 1.23 25.90 7.42
N GLY A 9 0.19 26.51 6.82
CA GLY A 9 0.09 26.74 5.38
C GLY A 9 -0.45 25.56 4.59
N ASN A 10 -1.00 24.53 5.24
CA ASN A 10 -1.60 23.39 4.55
C ASN A 10 -3.04 23.71 4.14
N LEU A 11 -3.42 23.38 2.90
CA LEU A 11 -4.77 23.57 2.37
C LEU A 11 -5.76 22.62 3.07
N THR A 12 -6.63 23.11 3.95
CA THR A 12 -7.60 22.28 4.70
C THR A 12 -8.95 22.16 4.04
N TYR A 13 -9.41 23.22 3.34
CA TYR A 13 -10.69 23.19 2.63
C TYR A 13 -10.63 23.93 1.30
N VAL A 14 -11.36 23.40 0.31
CA VAL A 14 -11.71 24.14 -0.91
C VAL A 14 -13.22 24.27 -0.97
N ILE A 15 -13.69 25.52 -0.90
CA ILE A 15 -15.11 25.88 -0.86
C ILE A 15 -15.49 26.43 -2.25
N PRO A 16 -16.23 25.65 -3.08
CA PRO A 16 -16.63 26.11 -4.40
C PRO A 16 -17.69 27.21 -4.31
N PRO A 17 -17.90 28.01 -5.38
CA PRO A 17 -18.94 29.05 -5.40
C PRO A 17 -20.35 28.53 -5.13
N LYS A 18 -20.61 27.24 -5.39
CA LYS A 18 -21.91 26.59 -5.12
C LYS A 18 -22.20 26.38 -3.63
N ALA A 19 -21.18 26.51 -2.76
CA ALA A 19 -21.32 26.52 -1.32
C ALA A 19 -21.40 27.98 -0.81
N ASP A 20 -22.24 28.79 -1.44
CA ASP A 20 -22.45 30.23 -1.16
C ASP A 20 -23.37 30.50 0.04
N ALA A 21 -24.10 29.48 0.50
CA ALA A 21 -24.94 29.54 1.69
C ALA A 21 -24.16 29.20 2.99
N ALA A 22 -24.87 29.16 4.13
CA ALA A 22 -24.30 28.72 5.39
C ALA A 22 -23.66 27.32 5.27
N ILE A 23 -22.43 27.17 5.74
CA ILE A 23 -21.68 25.91 5.67
C ILE A 23 -22.20 24.94 6.75
N SER A 24 -23.30 24.26 6.43
CA SER A 24 -23.79 23.13 7.21
C SER A 24 -22.94 21.88 6.97
N ALA A 25 -23.12 20.84 7.81
CA ALA A 25 -22.44 19.56 7.61
C ALA A 25 -22.75 18.94 6.23
N ASP A 26 -23.98 19.10 5.73
CA ASP A 26 -24.39 18.57 4.42
C ASP A 26 -23.72 19.32 3.26
N VAL A 27 -23.63 20.65 3.35
CA VAL A 27 -22.90 21.46 2.36
C VAL A 27 -21.41 21.12 2.39
N LEU A 28 -20.83 21.00 3.59
CA LEU A 28 -19.41 20.66 3.77
C LEU A 28 -19.08 19.26 3.22
N ASN A 29 -19.93 18.27 3.49
CA ASN A 29 -19.72 16.90 3.03
C ASN A 29 -20.11 16.67 1.56
N GLY A 30 -21.09 17.41 1.06
CA GLY A 30 -21.64 17.25 -0.28
C GLY A 30 -20.95 18.10 -1.35
N LEU A 31 -20.42 19.28 -0.99
CA LEU A 31 -19.90 20.26 -1.96
C LEU A 31 -18.44 20.65 -1.73
N CYS A 32 -17.88 20.48 -0.54
CA CYS A 32 -16.53 20.98 -0.24
C CYS A 32 -15.48 19.87 -0.25
N TYR A 33 -14.24 20.25 -0.59
CA TYR A 33 -13.07 19.39 -0.41
C TYR A 33 -12.53 19.61 1.00
N GLN A 34 -12.11 18.54 1.66
CA GLN A 34 -11.59 18.57 3.03
C GLN A 34 -10.29 17.79 3.09
N TYR A 35 -9.30 18.32 3.78
CA TYR A 35 -7.96 17.73 3.90
C TYR A 35 -7.47 17.85 5.34
N LYS A 36 -6.76 16.81 5.82
CA LYS A 36 -6.07 16.82 7.10
C LYS A 36 -4.65 16.35 6.95
N TYR A 37 -3.77 16.97 7.72
CA TYR A 37 -2.34 16.75 7.69
C TYR A 37 -1.86 16.23 9.04
N ASP A 38 -0.78 15.46 9.02
CA ASP A 38 -0.07 15.10 10.25
C ASP A 38 0.93 16.18 10.68
N TYR A 39 1.63 15.95 11.78
CA TYR A 39 2.63 16.87 12.33
C TYR A 39 3.84 17.11 11.41
N ARG A 40 3.97 16.35 10.30
CA ARG A 40 5.00 16.50 9.27
C ARG A 40 4.47 17.17 8.01
N ASN A 41 3.28 17.77 8.05
CA ASN A 41 2.60 18.37 6.90
C ASN A 41 2.32 17.38 5.75
N ARG A 42 2.13 16.09 6.05
CA ARG A 42 1.75 15.08 5.05
C ARG A 42 0.25 14.91 5.04
N LEU A 43 -0.36 14.85 3.85
CA LEU A 43 -1.80 14.60 3.70
C LEU A 43 -2.15 13.19 4.19
N VAL A 44 -2.92 13.09 5.26
CA VAL A 44 -3.28 11.80 5.90
C VAL A 44 -4.77 11.47 5.82
N GLU A 45 -5.63 12.48 5.68
CA GLU A 45 -7.06 12.27 5.43
C GLU A 45 -7.52 13.25 4.36
N LYS A 46 -8.29 12.78 3.38
CA LYS A 46 -8.94 13.66 2.40
C LYS A 46 -10.37 13.22 2.15
N LYS A 47 -11.25 14.17 1.92
CA LYS A 47 -12.65 13.92 1.57
C LYS A 47 -13.02 14.77 0.38
N LEU A 48 -13.48 14.11 -0.67
CA LEU A 48 -14.01 14.78 -1.85
C LEU A 48 -15.52 15.03 -1.67
N PRO A 49 -16.08 16.05 -2.34
CA PRO A 49 -17.51 16.31 -2.32
C PRO A 49 -18.34 15.06 -2.64
N GLY A 50 -19.27 14.70 -1.76
CA GLY A 50 -20.15 13.53 -1.93
C GLY A 50 -19.48 12.16 -1.77
N LYS A 51 -18.20 12.12 -1.36
CA LYS A 51 -17.46 10.87 -1.11
C LYS A 51 -17.17 10.66 0.37
N GLN A 52 -16.83 9.43 0.74
CA GLN A 52 -16.27 9.11 2.04
C GLN A 52 -14.86 9.70 2.26
N TRP A 53 -14.40 9.65 3.50
CA TRP A 53 -12.99 9.94 3.82
C TRP A 53 -12.07 8.88 3.22
N GLU A 54 -10.96 9.31 2.65
CA GLU A 54 -9.81 8.51 2.25
C GLU A 54 -8.66 8.79 3.22
N PHE A 55 -7.95 7.74 3.62
CA PHE A 55 -6.94 7.72 4.65
C PHE A 55 -5.62 7.22 4.07
N ILE A 56 -4.52 7.83 4.49
CA ILE A 56 -3.15 7.44 4.12
C ILE A 56 -2.34 7.29 5.41
N VAL A 57 -1.60 6.18 5.50
CA VAL A 57 -0.63 5.92 6.56
C VAL A 57 0.75 5.89 5.93
N TYR A 58 1.70 6.58 6.55
CA TYR A 58 3.07 6.66 6.06
C TYR A 58 4.03 6.02 7.06
N ASP A 59 5.11 5.43 6.55
CA ASP A 59 6.25 5.06 7.39
C ASP A 59 7.13 6.28 7.75
N LYS A 60 8.25 6.03 8.43
CA LYS A 60 9.22 7.07 8.81
C LYS A 60 9.96 7.67 7.61
N LEU A 61 10.05 6.94 6.50
CA LEU A 61 10.70 7.33 5.25
C LEU A 61 9.76 8.05 4.28
N ASP A 62 8.58 8.48 4.75
CA ASP A 62 7.57 9.20 3.96
C ASP A 62 6.93 8.39 2.83
N ARG A 63 6.95 7.06 2.92
CA ARG A 63 6.30 6.19 1.93
C ARG A 63 4.92 5.76 2.40
N PRO A 64 3.89 5.77 1.53
CA PRO A 64 2.58 5.22 1.87
C PRO A 64 2.67 3.71 2.12
N VAL A 65 2.22 3.26 3.28
CA VAL A 65 2.20 1.82 3.65
C VAL A 65 0.80 1.24 3.75
N ALA A 66 -0.21 2.09 3.97
CA ALA A 66 -1.60 1.69 3.94
C ALA A 66 -2.49 2.82 3.41
N THR A 67 -3.42 2.49 2.54
CA THR A 67 -4.44 3.42 2.03
C THR A 67 -5.82 2.77 2.09
N GLY A 68 -6.82 3.51 2.55
CA GLY A 68 -8.19 3.01 2.61
C GLY A 68 -9.19 4.17 2.63
N PRO A 69 -10.51 3.92 2.58
CA PRO A 69 -11.14 2.63 2.36
C PRO A 69 -10.89 2.09 0.95
N ALA A 70 -10.63 0.78 0.86
CA ALA A 70 -10.50 0.04 -0.38
C ALA A 70 -11.42 -1.17 -0.38
N ASN A 71 -12.24 -1.31 -1.42
CA ASN A 71 -13.10 -2.48 -1.59
C ASN A 71 -12.25 -3.75 -1.69
N SER A 72 -12.82 -4.86 -1.22
CA SER A 72 -12.21 -6.16 -1.42
C SER A 72 -11.96 -6.41 -2.91
N PRO A 73 -10.75 -6.85 -3.29
CA PRO A 73 -10.45 -7.17 -4.67
C PRO A 73 -11.02 -8.54 -5.08
N PHE A 74 -11.54 -9.33 -4.13
CA PHE A 74 -12.05 -10.67 -4.40
C PHE A 74 -13.50 -10.64 -4.87
N LYS A 75 -13.84 -11.57 -5.77
CA LYS A 75 -15.17 -11.69 -6.35
C LYS A 75 -16.20 -11.93 -5.25
N ASP A 76 -17.33 -11.23 -5.36
CA ASP A 76 -18.50 -11.34 -4.48
C ASP A 76 -18.24 -10.97 -3.00
N ASP A 77 -17.07 -10.39 -2.67
CA ASP A 77 -16.76 -9.85 -1.35
C ASP A 77 -17.00 -8.34 -1.33
N THR A 78 -17.89 -7.88 -0.44
CA THR A 78 -18.28 -6.47 -0.30
C THR A 78 -17.58 -5.77 0.85
N ALA A 79 -16.64 -6.45 1.53
CA ALA A 79 -15.88 -5.87 2.61
C ALA A 79 -15.03 -4.68 2.13
N VAL A 80 -14.80 -3.75 3.05
CA VAL A 80 -14.01 -2.54 2.81
C VAL A 80 -12.88 -2.49 3.83
N GLY A 81 -11.66 -2.42 3.30
CA GLY A 81 -10.43 -2.58 4.05
C GLY A 81 -9.35 -1.58 3.66
N TRP A 82 -8.09 -1.97 3.87
CA TRP A 82 -6.90 -1.20 3.52
C TRP A 82 -6.12 -1.89 2.40
N LEU A 83 -5.64 -1.13 1.42
CA LEU A 83 -4.55 -1.57 0.55
C LEU A 83 -3.22 -1.35 1.26
N ILE A 84 -2.40 -2.38 1.31
CA ILE A 84 -1.10 -2.40 1.98
C ILE A 84 0.00 -2.38 0.93
N THR A 85 1.06 -1.62 1.18
CA THR A 85 2.29 -1.67 0.39
C THR A 85 3.49 -1.82 1.33
N LYS A 86 4.40 -2.73 0.99
CA LYS A 86 5.66 -2.92 1.71
C LYS A 86 6.84 -2.68 0.81
N TYR A 87 7.96 -2.28 1.41
CA TYR A 87 9.14 -1.84 0.68
C TYR A 87 10.39 -2.59 1.13
N ASP A 88 11.32 -2.78 0.19
CA ASP A 88 12.66 -3.23 0.49
C ASP A 88 13.57 -2.08 0.97
N VAL A 89 14.84 -2.43 1.20
CA VAL A 89 15.90 -1.53 1.65
C VAL A 89 16.15 -0.34 0.71
N PHE A 90 15.82 -0.48 -0.57
CA PHE A 90 15.97 0.58 -1.57
C PHE A 90 14.68 1.38 -1.79
N GLY A 91 13.62 1.09 -1.03
CA GLY A 91 12.33 1.76 -1.16
C GLY A 91 11.52 1.30 -2.37
N ARG A 92 11.83 0.14 -2.94
CA ARG A 92 11.04 -0.46 -4.02
C ARG A 92 9.88 -1.25 -3.43
N PRO A 93 8.66 -1.15 -3.99
CA PRO A 93 7.51 -1.89 -3.50
C PRO A 93 7.71 -3.40 -3.74
N ILE A 94 7.70 -4.19 -2.68
CA ILE A 94 7.89 -5.65 -2.74
C ILE A 94 6.63 -6.44 -2.49
N TYR A 95 5.66 -5.90 -1.76
CA TYR A 95 4.38 -6.53 -1.52
C TYR A 95 3.26 -5.53 -1.71
N THR A 96 2.19 -5.97 -2.37
CA THR A 96 0.88 -5.35 -2.19
C THR A 96 -0.06 -6.34 -1.55
N GLY A 97 -0.97 -5.83 -0.73
CA GLY A 97 -1.93 -6.64 0.00
C GLY A 97 -3.25 -5.93 0.23
N TRP A 98 -4.26 -6.70 0.62
CA TRP A 98 -5.54 -6.16 1.09
C TRP A 98 -5.82 -6.67 2.51
N ASN A 99 -6.07 -5.75 3.43
CA ASN A 99 -6.34 -6.05 4.83
C ASN A 99 -7.80 -5.76 5.17
N ASN A 100 -8.55 -6.79 5.58
CA ASN A 100 -9.96 -6.71 5.94
C ASN A 100 -10.16 -6.09 7.34
N VAL A 101 -9.84 -4.80 7.47
CA VAL A 101 -10.06 -4.02 8.69
C VAL A 101 -10.69 -2.70 8.29
N SER A 102 -11.74 -2.29 8.99
CA SER A 102 -12.47 -1.06 8.68
C SER A 102 -11.55 0.16 8.64
N SER A 103 -11.69 0.96 7.59
CA SER A 103 -10.92 2.20 7.41
C SER A 103 -11.61 3.38 8.11
N THR A 104 -11.10 3.76 9.28
CA THR A 104 -11.59 4.90 10.06
C THR A 104 -10.42 5.78 10.51
N ALA A 105 -10.70 7.01 10.96
CA ALA A 105 -9.68 7.89 11.52
C ALA A 105 -8.96 7.27 12.74
N ALA A 106 -9.68 6.47 13.54
CA ALA A 106 -9.10 5.74 14.66
C ALA A 106 -8.18 4.60 14.20
N ALA A 107 -8.62 3.79 13.23
CA ALA A 107 -7.80 2.73 12.65
C ALA A 107 -6.53 3.29 11.98
N ARG A 108 -6.66 4.39 11.23
CA ARG A 108 -5.52 5.14 10.68
C ARG A 108 -4.54 5.54 11.77
N LYS A 109 -5.03 6.09 12.89
CA LYS A 109 -4.17 6.50 14.02
C LYS A 109 -3.38 5.31 14.56
N THR A 110 -4.04 4.19 14.82
CA THR A 110 -3.39 2.96 15.31
C THR A 110 -2.30 2.48 14.35
N LEU A 111 -2.59 2.44 13.04
CA LEU A 111 -1.59 2.07 12.03
C LEU A 111 -0.41 3.06 11.99
N GLN A 112 -0.69 4.36 12.09
CA GLN A 112 0.36 5.38 12.11
C GLN A 112 1.23 5.29 13.37
N ASP A 113 0.65 5.02 14.53
CA ASP A 113 1.41 4.86 15.79
C ASP A 113 2.32 3.62 15.72
N ALA A 114 1.88 2.54 15.07
CA ALA A 114 2.71 1.38 14.79
C ALA A 114 3.89 1.72 13.86
N GLN A 115 3.66 2.50 12.79
CA GLN A 115 4.74 3.00 11.92
C GLN A 115 5.73 3.88 12.67
N ASN A 116 5.23 4.79 13.50
CA ASN A 116 6.05 5.69 14.29
C ASN A 116 6.92 4.93 15.31
N SER A 117 6.44 3.76 15.77
CA SER A 117 7.16 2.91 16.72
C SER A 117 8.10 1.90 16.05
N ALA A 118 8.03 1.72 14.73
CA ALA A 118 8.83 0.74 14.01
C ALA A 118 10.34 1.05 14.13
N THR A 119 11.13 0.03 14.49
CA THR A 119 12.60 0.08 14.54
C THR A 119 13.25 -0.39 13.24
N VAL A 120 12.53 -1.25 12.50
CA VAL A 120 12.89 -1.71 11.16
C VAL A 120 12.09 -0.90 10.14
N LEU A 121 12.75 -0.42 9.07
CA LEU A 121 12.16 0.50 8.09
C LEU A 121 11.97 -0.12 6.70
N PHE A 122 12.38 -1.36 6.51
CA PHE A 122 12.22 -2.11 5.26
C PHE A 122 12.17 -3.60 5.55
N GLU A 123 11.55 -4.35 4.66
CA GLU A 123 11.62 -5.80 4.72
C GLU A 123 12.91 -6.28 4.05
N ALA A 124 13.71 -7.05 4.78
CA ALA A 124 14.91 -7.67 4.24
C ALA A 124 14.55 -8.89 3.37
N LYS A 125 15.44 -9.28 2.46
CA LYS A 125 15.33 -10.59 1.80
C LYS A 125 15.36 -11.71 2.83
N ASP A 126 14.52 -12.71 2.63
CA ASP A 126 14.38 -13.86 3.51
C ASP A 126 14.34 -15.13 2.66
N SER A 127 14.98 -16.19 3.12
CA SER A 127 15.17 -17.41 2.33
C SER A 127 13.90 -18.23 2.17
N ARG A 128 12.91 -18.07 3.06
CA ARG A 128 11.59 -18.72 2.97
C ARG A 128 10.68 -18.27 4.12
N ARG A 129 9.67 -17.48 3.81
CA ARG A 129 8.59 -17.12 4.74
C ARG A 129 7.25 -17.30 4.08
N THR A 130 6.19 -17.48 4.88
CA THR A 130 4.82 -17.58 4.38
C THR A 130 4.02 -16.33 4.77
N ILE A 131 3.32 -15.74 3.80
CA ILE A 131 2.32 -14.69 4.02
C ILE A 131 1.02 -15.15 3.37
N ASP A 132 -0.09 -15.15 4.11
CA ASP A 132 -1.40 -15.61 3.61
C ASP A 132 -1.36 -17.01 2.96
N GLY A 133 -0.54 -17.92 3.51
CA GLY A 133 -0.38 -19.27 2.98
C GLY A 133 0.56 -19.41 1.77
N LEU A 134 1.15 -18.31 1.27
CA LEU A 134 2.05 -18.29 0.11
C LEU A 134 3.50 -18.08 0.51
N GLU A 135 4.41 -18.86 -0.08
CA GLU A 135 5.87 -18.68 0.09
C GLU A 135 6.32 -17.38 -0.61
N VAL A 136 7.09 -16.56 0.11
CA VAL A 136 7.62 -15.28 -0.36
C VAL A 136 9.10 -15.15 -0.04
N GLY A 137 9.79 -14.25 -0.75
CA GLY A 137 11.25 -14.03 -0.66
C GLY A 137 11.72 -12.84 0.18
N TYR A 138 10.83 -12.19 0.94
CA TYR A 138 11.18 -11.13 1.88
C TYR A 138 10.49 -11.31 3.24
N ALA A 139 11.06 -10.68 4.26
CA ALA A 139 10.48 -10.61 5.59
C ALA A 139 9.11 -9.91 5.60
N ASN A 140 8.39 -10.06 6.71
CA ASN A 140 7.11 -9.40 6.97
C ASN A 140 7.06 -8.96 8.45
N ALA A 141 8.04 -8.14 8.84
CA ALA A 141 8.30 -7.75 10.22
C ALA A 141 7.66 -6.42 10.62
N ILE A 142 7.32 -5.56 9.65
CA ILE A 142 6.80 -4.21 9.93
C ILE A 142 5.27 -4.25 9.88
N ALA A 143 4.57 -3.58 10.79
CA ALA A 143 3.11 -3.48 10.67
C ALA A 143 2.71 -2.78 9.35
N PRO A 144 1.53 -3.06 8.76
CA PRO A 144 0.67 -4.20 9.02
C PRO A 144 1.32 -5.52 8.55
N THR A 145 1.23 -6.58 9.35
CA THR A 145 1.79 -7.91 9.02
C THR A 145 0.74 -8.92 8.58
N THR A 146 -0.55 -8.64 8.80
CA THR A 146 -1.67 -9.51 8.42
C THR A 146 -2.44 -8.88 7.28
N PHE A 147 -2.47 -9.53 6.12
CA PHE A 147 -3.22 -9.09 4.94
C PHE A 147 -3.32 -10.25 3.95
N LYS A 148 -4.28 -10.17 3.03
CA LYS A 148 -4.34 -11.00 1.84
C LYS A 148 -3.28 -10.53 0.86
N LEU A 149 -2.32 -11.38 0.53
CA LEU A 149 -1.26 -11.03 -0.41
C LEU A 149 -1.86 -10.89 -1.82
N LEU A 150 -1.54 -9.81 -2.53
CA LEU A 150 -2.03 -9.53 -3.88
C LEU A 150 -0.92 -9.59 -4.93
N SER A 151 0.27 -9.08 -4.60
CA SER A 151 1.44 -9.21 -5.46
C SER A 151 2.75 -9.26 -4.67
N VAL A 152 3.77 -9.83 -5.29
CA VAL A 152 5.17 -9.80 -4.85
C VAL A 152 6.06 -9.32 -5.99
N ASN A 153 6.94 -8.36 -5.74
CA ASN A 153 7.97 -7.95 -6.70
C ASN A 153 9.35 -8.40 -6.24
N TYR A 154 10.05 -9.14 -7.10
CA TYR A 154 11.39 -9.65 -6.85
C TYR A 154 12.43 -8.82 -7.58
N TYR A 155 13.57 -8.61 -6.90
CA TYR A 155 14.66 -7.78 -7.41
C TYR A 155 16.01 -8.45 -7.16
N ASP A 156 17.02 -8.05 -7.94
CA ASP A 156 18.45 -8.34 -7.78
C ASP A 156 18.93 -9.78 -7.96
N ASN A 157 18.05 -10.79 -7.96
CA ASN A 157 18.38 -12.19 -8.26
C ASN A 157 17.15 -13.02 -8.64
N TYR A 158 17.36 -14.21 -9.22
CA TYR A 158 16.32 -15.20 -9.55
C TYR A 158 16.13 -16.28 -8.47
N GLY A 159 16.59 -16.04 -7.24
CA GLY A 159 16.53 -16.99 -6.13
C GLY A 159 15.23 -16.92 -5.31
N PHE A 160 14.11 -16.63 -5.96
CA PHE A 160 12.81 -16.45 -5.30
C PHE A 160 11.85 -17.63 -5.57
N PRO A 161 10.81 -17.82 -4.72
CA PRO A 161 9.84 -18.90 -4.90
C PRO A 161 9.15 -18.85 -6.26
N GLY A 162 9.16 -19.98 -6.99
CA GLY A 162 8.54 -20.08 -8.32
C GLY A 162 9.35 -19.49 -9.47
N ALA A 163 10.57 -18.99 -9.22
CA ALA A 163 11.46 -18.56 -10.30
C ALA A 163 11.76 -19.71 -11.28
N GLN A 164 11.72 -19.43 -12.58
CA GLN A 164 12.16 -20.39 -13.58
C GLN A 164 13.67 -20.60 -13.51
N ALA A 165 14.11 -21.83 -13.71
CA ALA A 165 15.54 -22.15 -13.74
C ALA A 165 16.21 -21.44 -14.92
N VAL A 166 17.16 -20.55 -14.62
CA VAL A 166 17.98 -19.89 -15.64
C VAL A 166 19.01 -20.89 -16.17
N PRO A 167 19.09 -21.15 -17.49
CA PRO A 167 20.11 -22.02 -18.06
C PRO A 167 21.52 -21.50 -17.73
N GLY A 168 22.42 -22.38 -17.32
CA GLY A 168 23.82 -21.98 -17.05
C GLY A 168 24.62 -21.65 -18.32
N LEU A 169 24.22 -22.22 -19.46
CA LEU A 169 24.83 -22.02 -20.76
C LEU A 169 23.77 -21.77 -21.83
N ILE A 170 24.02 -20.83 -22.73
CA ILE A 170 23.27 -20.63 -23.96
C ILE A 170 24.25 -20.68 -25.13
N ILE A 171 24.09 -21.66 -26.02
CA ILE A 171 25.00 -21.88 -27.16
C ILE A 171 26.48 -21.96 -26.69
N GLY A 172 26.71 -22.67 -25.59
CA GLY A 172 28.05 -22.85 -24.99
C GLY A 172 28.62 -21.63 -24.26
N GLN A 173 27.91 -20.51 -24.18
CA GLN A 173 28.34 -19.32 -23.44
C GLN A 173 27.70 -19.28 -22.05
N THR A 174 28.48 -18.92 -21.02
CA THR A 174 27.96 -18.72 -19.66
C THR A 174 26.98 -17.56 -19.63
N VAL A 175 25.81 -17.80 -19.05
CA VAL A 175 24.80 -16.77 -18.85
C VAL A 175 25.24 -15.81 -17.74
N LEU A 176 25.22 -14.51 -18.04
CA LEU A 176 25.46 -13.46 -17.07
C LEU A 176 24.24 -13.27 -16.17
N THR A 177 24.46 -13.25 -14.85
CA THR A 177 23.40 -13.09 -13.84
C THR A 177 23.51 -11.75 -13.09
N ASN A 178 24.11 -10.73 -13.72
CA ASN A 178 24.25 -9.39 -13.15
C ASN A 178 22.95 -8.60 -13.22
N VAL A 179 21.98 -8.97 -12.38
CA VAL A 179 20.66 -8.33 -12.29
C VAL A 179 20.48 -7.49 -11.03
N LYS A 180 21.57 -7.17 -10.32
CA LYS A 180 21.53 -6.29 -9.14
C LYS A 180 20.95 -4.93 -9.51
N GLY A 181 19.97 -4.47 -8.73
CA GLY A 181 19.21 -3.24 -8.97
C GLY A 181 17.99 -3.42 -9.88
N LEU A 182 17.88 -4.53 -10.61
CA LEU A 182 16.82 -4.76 -11.60
C LEU A 182 15.66 -5.58 -11.02
N PRO A 183 14.42 -5.40 -11.54
CA PRO A 183 13.34 -6.35 -11.33
C PRO A 183 13.68 -7.69 -11.99
N THR A 184 13.47 -8.78 -11.26
CA THR A 184 13.80 -10.16 -11.69
C THR A 184 12.60 -11.08 -11.73
N GLY A 185 11.45 -10.63 -11.22
CA GLY A 185 10.20 -11.34 -11.39
C GLY A 185 9.08 -10.72 -10.57
N THR A 186 7.86 -11.16 -10.85
CA THR A 186 6.69 -10.78 -10.09
C THR A 186 5.79 -11.99 -9.87
N TRP A 187 5.13 -12.05 -8.72
CA TRP A 187 4.01 -12.94 -8.48
C TRP A 187 2.74 -12.10 -8.33
N THR A 188 1.67 -12.45 -9.03
CA THR A 188 0.39 -11.73 -8.95
C THR A 188 -0.75 -12.69 -8.70
N ARG A 189 -1.63 -12.36 -7.74
CA ARG A 189 -2.77 -13.19 -7.36
C ARG A 189 -3.90 -13.13 -8.39
N VAL A 190 -4.53 -14.28 -8.62
CA VAL A 190 -5.83 -14.36 -9.33
C VAL A 190 -6.96 -14.00 -8.36
N LEU A 191 -7.65 -12.89 -8.64
CA LEU A 191 -8.70 -12.32 -7.80
C LEU A 191 -10.04 -13.06 -7.90
N SER A 192 -10.04 -14.31 -7.45
CA SER A 192 -11.23 -15.18 -7.40
C SER A 192 -11.92 -15.08 -6.04
N THR A 193 -11.55 -15.93 -5.08
CA THR A 193 -12.08 -15.89 -3.70
C THR A 193 -10.97 -15.57 -2.70
N PRO A 194 -11.28 -15.04 -1.49
CA PRO A 194 -10.27 -14.74 -0.48
C PRO A 194 -9.48 -15.97 0.03
N SER A 195 -10.01 -17.18 -0.16
CA SER A 195 -9.36 -18.44 0.19
C SER A 195 -8.48 -19.02 -0.92
N SER A 196 -8.71 -18.62 -2.17
CA SER A 196 -7.90 -19.09 -3.31
C SER A 196 -6.50 -18.51 -3.26
N LEU A 197 -5.49 -19.37 -3.35
CA LEU A 197 -4.07 -19.00 -3.39
C LEU A 197 -3.51 -18.99 -4.82
N ALA A 198 -4.37 -19.13 -5.84
CA ALA A 198 -3.94 -19.12 -7.23
C ALA A 198 -3.30 -17.78 -7.59
N GLY A 199 -2.19 -17.84 -8.32
CA GLY A 199 -1.45 -16.68 -8.80
C GLY A 199 -0.45 -17.09 -9.87
N GLU A 200 0.03 -16.11 -10.62
CA GLU A 200 0.97 -16.29 -11.72
C GLU A 200 2.32 -15.69 -11.36
N THR A 201 3.39 -16.44 -11.65
CA THR A 201 4.77 -15.95 -11.52
C THR A 201 5.30 -15.62 -12.90
N THR A 202 5.87 -14.42 -13.06
CA THR A 202 6.58 -13.98 -14.26
C THR A 202 8.03 -13.67 -13.89
N THR A 203 8.96 -13.98 -14.78
CA THR A 203 10.42 -13.82 -14.61
C THR A 203 11.03 -13.16 -15.84
#